data_AF-A0A7Y9RWP9-F1
#
_entry.id   AF-A0A7Y9RWP9-F1
#
_cell.length_a   1.000
_cell.length_b   1.000
_cell.length_c   1.000
_cell.angle_alpha   90.00
_cell.angle_beta   90.00
_cell.angle_gamma   90.00
#
_symmetry.space_group_name_H-M   'P 1'
#
loop_
_entity.id
_entity.type
_entity.pdbx_description
1 polymer ?
#
loop_
_entity_poly.entity_id
_entity_poly.type
_entity_poly.pdbx_seq_one_letter_code
_entity_poly.pdbx_strand_id
1 'polypeptide(L)'
;MLRILIGLASGVAVGLAFEPTRLVWLLPLGIAGLVWCVHGTRTRTAALHGLLFGAGFMLTLLHWLRVIGVDAWLALSLFEALYFAGAAAGMAVVARLHYWPVWTAAVWLAVEVIRGSWPMGGLTWGRISFATIDTPLERWFPWIGANGVSFLVALLAAGGVWCAFHVRARPALVGCVAAAGLAATFVPWLVPIGATTSESRTARVAIVQGDVPGNGDDLLAYHRDVTRSHLEATRELAADVRSGAIERPDFVIWPENATAVDPFRDADIRSSLAEVAADLGSPILVGAIVDATDPDHVLNQGIVYDPVTGAGDRYTKRHPVPFGEYIPYRDAFGKKNFGRLAMVPRDMLSGTRTSPLRIGDIKVADVICFDISYDDTITEQVRAGAELLAVQTSNAMFIHTGQIEQQWAISRIRALETGRSVVVAAVNGRSGVIGPDGDVISDIDPRTRDVLVDEVTLVQESTPAMVVGPWLGRLSVVVALGALVLGVLTYRRGRNRRAGARPDLMPAAGPAEEPVEPDAVTTTSSAAPGEKT
;
A
#
# COMPACT_ATOMS: atom_id res chain seq x y z
N MET A 1 -25.91 -17.06 -2.63
CA MET A 1 -25.19 -17.04 -3.92
C MET A 1 -24.94 -15.62 -4.42
N LEU A 2 -25.96 -14.77 -4.58
CA LEU A 2 -25.77 -13.39 -5.07
C LEU A 2 -24.73 -12.56 -4.29
N ARG A 3 -24.81 -12.50 -2.95
CA ARG A 3 -23.83 -11.75 -2.13
C ARG A 3 -22.39 -12.29 -2.23
N ILE A 4 -22.24 -13.58 -2.45
CA ILE A 4 -20.92 -14.23 -2.64
C ILE A 4 -20.30 -13.74 -3.95
N LEU A 5 -21.08 -13.73 -5.04
CA LEU A 5 -20.63 -13.20 -6.34
C LEU A 5 -20.30 -11.71 -6.26
N ILE A 6 -21.14 -10.92 -5.58
CA ILE A 6 -20.89 -9.49 -5.37
C ILE A 6 -19.62 -9.27 -4.56
N GLY A 7 -19.38 -10.03 -3.48
CA GLY A 7 -18.17 -9.91 -2.67
C GLY A 7 -16.89 -10.13 -3.48
N LEU A 8 -16.84 -11.21 -4.28
CA LEU A 8 -15.70 -11.49 -5.15
C LEU A 8 -15.52 -10.42 -6.24
N ALA A 9 -16.61 -10.07 -6.95
CA ALA A 9 -16.57 -9.07 -8.01
C ALA A 9 -16.17 -7.68 -7.49
N SER A 10 -16.57 -7.35 -6.26
CA SER A 10 -16.16 -6.12 -5.57
C SER A 10 -14.66 -6.09 -5.31
N GLY A 11 -14.07 -7.23 -4.94
CA GLY A 11 -12.62 -7.37 -4.78
C GLY A 11 -11.88 -7.13 -6.10
N VAL A 12 -12.32 -7.82 -7.15
CA VAL A 12 -11.76 -7.64 -8.51
C VAL A 12 -11.89 -6.19 -8.95
N ALA A 13 -13.04 -5.55 -8.72
CA ALA A 13 -13.27 -4.14 -9.04
C ALA A 13 -12.28 -3.20 -8.33
N VAL A 14 -11.97 -3.45 -7.05
CA VAL A 14 -10.93 -2.70 -6.33
C VAL A 14 -9.55 -2.96 -6.93
N GLY A 15 -9.21 -4.21 -7.30
CA GLY A 15 -7.94 -4.52 -7.96
C GLY A 15 -7.75 -3.81 -9.30
N LEU A 16 -8.82 -3.73 -10.11
CA LEU A 16 -8.81 -3.04 -11.40
C LEU A 16 -8.74 -1.51 -11.29
N ALA A 17 -8.93 -0.95 -10.08
CA ALA A 17 -8.76 0.49 -9.86
C ALA A 17 -7.29 0.92 -9.82
N PHE A 18 -6.37 -0.01 -9.59
CA PHE A 18 -4.93 0.25 -9.58
C PHE A 18 -4.36 0.24 -10.99
N GLU A 19 -3.20 0.87 -11.15
CA GLU A 19 -2.39 0.69 -12.35
C GLU A 19 -2.09 -0.80 -12.61
N PRO A 20 -1.96 -1.22 -13.87
CA PRO A 20 -2.02 -0.41 -15.10
C PRO A 20 -3.45 -0.23 -15.66
N THR A 21 -4.47 -0.85 -15.04
CA THR A 21 -5.85 -0.81 -15.58
C THR A 21 -6.55 0.50 -15.24
N ARG A 22 -6.33 1.00 -14.02
CA ARG A 22 -6.69 2.36 -13.60
C ARG A 22 -8.19 2.71 -13.78
N LEU A 23 -9.08 1.75 -13.56
CA LEU A 23 -10.52 1.99 -13.52
C LEU A 23 -10.93 2.58 -12.16
N VAL A 24 -10.39 3.76 -11.82
CA VAL A 24 -10.46 4.38 -10.48
C VAL A 24 -11.89 4.57 -9.94
N TRP A 25 -12.88 4.72 -10.82
CA TRP A 25 -14.29 4.83 -10.44
C TRP A 25 -14.86 3.54 -9.83
N LEU A 26 -14.22 2.39 -10.07
CA LEU A 26 -14.56 1.12 -9.42
C LEU A 26 -14.13 1.06 -7.96
N LEU A 27 -13.14 1.87 -7.54
CA LEU A 27 -12.61 1.83 -6.18
C LEU A 27 -13.69 2.05 -5.10
N PRO A 28 -14.42 3.20 -5.08
CA PRO A 28 -15.46 3.41 -4.09
C PRO A 28 -16.63 2.41 -4.23
N LEU A 29 -16.92 1.93 -5.45
CA LEU A 29 -18.00 0.98 -5.72
C LEU A 29 -17.68 -0.42 -5.18
N GLY A 30 -16.45 -0.90 -5.37
CA GLY A 30 -16.01 -2.19 -4.85
C GLY A 30 -15.96 -2.21 -3.33
N ILE A 31 -15.45 -1.14 -2.70
CA ILE A 31 -15.47 -1.02 -1.24
C ILE A 31 -16.92 -0.97 -0.72
N ALA A 32 -17.79 -0.17 -1.36
CA ALA A 32 -19.21 -0.11 -1.01
C ALA A 32 -19.91 -1.48 -1.17
N GLY A 33 -19.54 -2.25 -2.19
CA GLY A 33 -20.01 -3.62 -2.41
C GLY A 33 -19.67 -4.56 -1.27
N LEU A 34 -18.43 -4.52 -0.75
CA LEU A 34 -18.06 -5.28 0.45
C LEU A 34 -18.88 -4.82 1.66
N VAL A 35 -18.94 -3.52 1.92
CA VAL A 35 -19.67 -2.94 3.07
C VAL A 35 -21.14 -3.35 3.04
N TRP A 36 -21.78 -3.30 1.87
CA TRP A 36 -23.16 -3.74 1.68
C TRP A 36 -23.33 -5.25 1.95
N CYS A 37 -22.41 -6.08 1.46
CA CYS A 37 -22.45 -7.53 1.66
C CYS A 37 -22.38 -7.93 3.15
N VAL A 38 -21.57 -7.22 3.94
CA VAL A 38 -21.33 -7.54 5.36
C VAL A 38 -22.35 -6.91 6.30
N HIS A 39 -22.98 -5.80 5.92
CA HIS A 39 -23.94 -5.10 6.77
C HIS A 39 -25.11 -6.00 7.19
N GLY A 40 -25.39 -6.03 8.50
CA GLY A 40 -26.47 -6.84 9.08
C GLY A 40 -26.22 -8.36 9.11
N THR A 41 -25.02 -8.83 8.76
CA THR A 41 -24.70 -10.26 8.74
C THR A 41 -24.04 -10.76 10.04
N ARG A 42 -23.89 -12.08 10.17
CA ARG A 42 -23.10 -12.71 11.23
C ARG A 42 -21.60 -12.58 10.90
N THR A 43 -20.76 -12.47 11.92
CA THR A 43 -19.30 -12.29 11.76
C THR A 43 -18.64 -13.36 10.90
N ARG A 44 -19.03 -14.64 11.06
CA ARG A 44 -18.52 -15.74 10.21
C ARG A 44 -18.90 -15.57 8.74
N THR A 45 -20.13 -15.13 8.47
CA THR A 45 -20.59 -14.85 7.11
C THR A 45 -19.86 -13.64 6.53
N ALA A 46 -19.68 -12.58 7.32
CA ALA A 46 -18.91 -11.42 6.90
C ALA A 46 -17.46 -11.77 6.58
N ALA A 47 -16.80 -12.59 7.42
CA ALA A 47 -15.44 -13.08 7.18
C ALA A 47 -15.32 -13.81 5.84
N LEU A 48 -16.31 -14.64 5.47
CA LEU A 48 -16.31 -15.30 4.16
C LEU A 48 -16.41 -14.30 3.00
N HIS A 49 -17.25 -13.25 3.12
CA HIS A 49 -17.34 -12.21 2.09
C HIS A 49 -16.04 -11.41 2.02
N GLY A 50 -15.42 -11.11 3.16
CA GLY A 50 -14.11 -10.47 3.23
C GLY A 50 -13.00 -11.31 2.62
N LEU A 51 -13.01 -12.63 2.82
CA LEU A 51 -12.05 -13.55 2.21
C LEU A 51 -12.18 -13.57 0.68
N LEU A 52 -13.42 -13.67 0.18
CA LEU A 52 -13.68 -13.66 -1.27
C LEU A 52 -13.34 -12.32 -1.91
N PHE A 53 -13.68 -11.22 -1.23
CA PHE A 53 -13.28 -9.87 -1.63
C PHE A 53 -11.75 -9.75 -1.65
N GLY A 54 -11.07 -10.14 -0.57
CA GLY A 54 -9.62 -10.09 -0.46
C GLY A 54 -8.92 -10.92 -1.52
N ALA A 55 -9.46 -12.12 -1.82
CA ALA A 55 -8.94 -12.97 -2.89
C ALA A 55 -9.10 -12.30 -4.26
N GLY A 56 -10.31 -11.79 -4.58
CA GLY A 56 -10.54 -11.06 -5.82
C GLY A 56 -9.63 -9.83 -5.96
N PHE A 57 -9.45 -9.08 -4.87
CA PHE A 57 -8.60 -7.89 -4.86
C PHE A 57 -7.13 -8.24 -5.06
N MET A 58 -6.58 -9.08 -4.19
CA MET A 58 -5.14 -9.35 -4.16
C MET A 58 -4.68 -10.18 -5.37
N LEU A 59 -5.49 -11.12 -5.85
CA LEU A 59 -5.17 -11.87 -7.07
C LEU A 59 -5.11 -10.95 -8.30
N THR A 60 -6.03 -9.98 -8.41
CA THR A 60 -6.00 -9.00 -9.49
C THR A 60 -4.82 -8.04 -9.36
N LEU A 61 -4.64 -7.47 -8.17
CA LEU A 61 -3.60 -6.46 -7.91
C LEU A 61 -2.18 -7.00 -8.09
N LEU A 62 -1.90 -8.18 -7.49
CA LEU A 62 -0.56 -8.78 -7.44
C LEU A 62 -0.31 -9.72 -8.62
N HIS A 63 -1.06 -9.61 -9.71
CA HIS A 63 -0.89 -10.48 -10.87
C HIS A 63 0.52 -10.46 -11.45
N TRP A 64 1.22 -9.33 -11.32
CA TRP A 64 2.61 -9.16 -11.72
C TRP A 64 3.56 -10.13 -11.01
N LEU A 65 3.23 -10.62 -9.81
CA LEU A 65 4.07 -11.54 -9.04
C LEU A 65 4.25 -12.91 -9.72
N ARG A 66 3.46 -13.21 -10.76
CA ARG A 66 3.59 -14.42 -11.56
C ARG A 66 4.94 -14.56 -12.25
N VAL A 67 5.68 -13.46 -12.48
CA VAL A 67 7.06 -13.53 -13.00
C VAL A 67 7.99 -14.24 -12.03
N ILE A 68 7.76 -14.11 -10.73
CA ILE A 68 8.45 -14.90 -9.70
C ILE A 68 7.87 -16.32 -9.66
N GLY A 69 6.55 -16.44 -9.65
CA GLY A 69 5.87 -17.73 -9.57
C GLY A 69 4.36 -17.65 -9.41
N VAL A 70 3.65 -18.57 -10.07
CA VAL A 70 2.19 -18.72 -9.87
C VAL A 70 1.89 -19.17 -8.44
N ASP A 71 2.73 -20.04 -7.88
CA ASP A 71 2.70 -20.47 -6.49
C ASP A 71 2.88 -19.28 -5.51
N ALA A 72 3.89 -18.44 -5.74
CA ALA A 72 4.13 -17.24 -4.92
C ALA A 72 2.96 -16.26 -5.01
N TRP A 73 2.46 -16.00 -6.23
CA TRP A 73 1.29 -15.17 -6.46
C TRP A 73 0.04 -15.66 -5.72
N LEU A 74 -0.29 -16.94 -5.85
CA LEU A 74 -1.45 -17.52 -5.17
C LEU A 74 -1.27 -17.51 -3.65
N ALA A 75 -0.12 -17.94 -3.15
CA ALA A 75 0.14 -18.03 -1.72
C ALA A 75 0.07 -16.65 -1.04
N LEU A 76 0.78 -15.65 -1.59
CA LEU A 76 0.78 -14.30 -1.03
C LEU A 76 -0.62 -13.67 -1.13
N SER A 77 -1.27 -13.74 -2.29
CA SER A 77 -2.60 -13.12 -2.48
C SER A 77 -3.65 -13.70 -1.54
N LEU A 78 -3.64 -15.02 -1.33
CA LEU A 78 -4.58 -15.68 -0.44
C LEU A 78 -4.25 -15.47 1.04
N PHE A 79 -2.97 -15.33 1.39
CA PHE A 79 -2.57 -14.91 2.73
C PHE A 79 -3.05 -13.48 3.02
N GLU A 80 -2.82 -12.55 2.09
CA GLU A 80 -3.29 -11.16 2.18
C GLU A 80 -4.83 -11.07 2.26
N ALA A 81 -5.54 -11.98 1.60
CA ALA A 81 -7.00 -12.08 1.67
C ALA A 81 -7.54 -12.34 3.09
N LEU A 82 -6.75 -12.96 3.98
CA LEU A 82 -7.14 -13.21 5.37
C LEU A 82 -7.32 -11.90 6.17
N TYR A 83 -6.55 -10.85 5.85
CA TYR A 83 -6.72 -9.54 6.47
C TYR A 83 -8.10 -8.96 6.16
N PHE A 84 -8.58 -9.11 4.92
CA PHE A 84 -9.92 -8.65 4.53
C PHE A 84 -11.03 -9.50 5.14
N ALA A 85 -10.79 -10.79 5.42
CA ALA A 85 -11.71 -11.60 6.22
C ALA A 85 -11.85 -11.02 7.65
N GLY A 86 -10.72 -10.64 8.27
CA GLY A 86 -10.70 -9.94 9.56
C GLY A 86 -11.42 -8.58 9.51
N ALA A 87 -11.13 -7.77 8.48
CA ALA A 87 -11.76 -6.48 8.25
C ALA A 87 -13.28 -6.61 8.16
N ALA A 88 -13.77 -7.51 7.30
CA ALA A 88 -15.19 -7.73 7.09
C ALA A 88 -15.90 -8.24 8.36
N ALA A 89 -15.25 -9.14 9.12
CA ALA A 89 -15.77 -9.59 10.41
C ALA A 89 -15.91 -8.42 11.39
N GLY A 90 -14.89 -7.55 11.46
CA GLY A 90 -14.90 -6.35 12.27
C GLY A 90 -15.98 -5.34 11.86
N MET A 91 -16.11 -5.09 10.56
CA MET A 91 -17.16 -4.24 9.98
C MET A 91 -18.55 -4.73 10.36
N ALA A 92 -18.81 -6.04 10.33
CA ALA A 92 -20.10 -6.60 10.74
C ALA A 92 -20.40 -6.44 12.24
N VAL A 93 -19.36 -6.34 13.08
CA VAL A 93 -19.51 -6.01 14.51
C VAL A 93 -19.86 -4.54 14.69
N VAL A 94 -19.09 -3.64 14.09
CA VAL A 94 -19.26 -2.19 14.26
C VAL A 94 -20.44 -1.61 13.48
N ALA A 95 -20.97 -2.34 12.47
CA ALA A 95 -22.22 -2.04 11.76
C ALA A 95 -23.43 -1.87 12.69
N ARG A 96 -23.35 -2.33 13.94
CA ARG A 96 -24.41 -2.23 14.95
C ARG A 96 -24.33 -0.96 15.78
N LEU A 97 -23.23 -0.21 15.70
CA LEU A 97 -23.02 1.01 16.46
C LEU A 97 -23.71 2.19 15.75
N HIS A 98 -23.98 3.24 16.53
CA HIS A 98 -24.34 4.53 15.93
C HIS A 98 -23.13 5.09 15.16
N TYR A 99 -23.38 5.79 14.06
CA TYR A 99 -22.35 6.25 13.12
C TYR A 99 -21.47 5.11 12.56
N TRP A 100 -22.04 3.93 12.33
CA TRP A 100 -21.32 2.78 11.79
C TRP A 100 -20.42 3.04 10.56
N PRO A 101 -20.72 3.97 9.62
CA PRO A 101 -19.81 4.22 8.51
C PRO A 101 -18.41 4.68 8.94
N VAL A 102 -18.32 5.48 10.00
CA VAL A 102 -17.05 5.97 10.56
C VAL A 102 -16.25 4.82 11.17
N TRP A 103 -16.92 3.95 11.93
CA TRP A 103 -16.28 2.78 12.52
C TRP A 103 -15.82 1.77 11.47
N THR A 104 -16.60 1.58 10.40
CA THR A 104 -16.22 0.76 9.24
C THR A 104 -14.95 1.29 8.57
N ALA A 105 -14.84 2.59 8.35
CA ALA A 105 -13.65 3.22 7.79
C ALA A 105 -12.43 3.09 8.72
N ALA A 106 -12.63 3.22 10.04
CA ALA A 106 -11.56 3.01 11.03
C ALA A 106 -11.07 1.56 11.04
N VAL A 107 -11.97 0.57 10.94
CA VAL A 107 -11.61 -0.85 10.82
C VAL A 107 -10.85 -1.13 9.53
N TRP A 108 -11.25 -0.51 8.40
CA TRP A 108 -10.52 -0.62 7.14
C TRP A 108 -9.08 -0.14 7.29
N LEU A 109 -8.90 1.10 7.75
CA LEU A 109 -7.56 1.68 7.93
C LEU A 109 -6.71 0.87 8.91
N ALA A 110 -7.30 0.43 10.03
CA ALA A 110 -6.58 -0.40 11.00
C ALA A 110 -6.04 -1.69 10.38
N VAL A 111 -6.81 -2.33 9.50
CA VAL A 111 -6.37 -3.55 8.81
C VAL A 111 -5.29 -3.24 7.77
N GLU A 112 -5.38 -2.14 7.03
CA GLU A 112 -4.30 -1.71 6.13
C GLU A 112 -2.99 -1.45 6.88
N VAL A 113 -3.05 -0.78 8.03
CA VAL A 113 -1.89 -0.50 8.89
C VAL A 113 -1.27 -1.79 9.41
N ILE A 114 -2.10 -2.72 9.91
CA ILE A 114 -1.62 -4.02 10.43
C ILE A 114 -0.98 -4.82 9.30
N ARG A 115 -1.66 -4.96 8.16
CA ARG A 115 -1.18 -5.69 6.97
C ARG A 115 0.11 -5.10 6.42
N GLY A 116 0.22 -3.78 6.43
CA GLY A 116 1.41 -3.05 5.98
C GLY A 116 2.58 -3.06 6.96
N SER A 117 2.45 -3.65 8.15
CA SER A 117 3.51 -3.69 9.16
C SER A 117 3.84 -5.10 9.67
N TRP A 118 2.92 -6.06 9.52
CA TRP A 118 3.04 -7.39 10.09
C TRP A 118 2.40 -8.45 9.19
N PRO A 119 2.96 -9.68 9.13
CA PRO A 119 4.28 -10.10 9.64
C PRO A 119 5.44 -9.67 8.72
N MET A 120 6.69 -9.82 9.20
CA MET A 120 7.91 -9.66 8.37
C MET A 120 8.08 -8.28 7.71
N GLY A 121 7.64 -7.22 8.39
CA GLY A 121 7.60 -5.85 7.84
C GLY A 121 6.30 -5.53 7.10
N GLY A 122 5.46 -6.53 6.80
CA GLY A 122 4.15 -6.37 6.16
C GLY A 122 4.21 -6.16 4.64
N LEU A 123 3.05 -5.95 4.04
CA LEU A 123 2.88 -5.61 2.62
C LEU A 123 1.98 -4.39 2.49
N THR A 124 2.56 -3.20 2.32
CA THR A 124 1.81 -1.94 2.12
C THR A 124 1.17 -1.85 0.73
N TRP A 125 1.62 -2.67 -0.22
CA TRP A 125 1.08 -2.73 -1.57
C TRP A 125 -0.43 -3.01 -1.53
N GLY A 126 -1.21 -2.29 -2.33
CA GLY A 126 -2.68 -2.39 -2.32
C GLY A 126 -3.40 -1.61 -1.23
N ARG A 127 -2.73 -0.67 -0.54
CA ARG A 127 -3.45 0.38 0.19
C ARG A 127 -4.34 1.15 -0.78
N ILE A 128 -5.61 1.33 -0.45
CA ILE A 128 -6.59 1.91 -1.39
C ILE A 128 -6.27 3.37 -1.75
N SER A 129 -5.54 4.10 -0.89
CA SER A 129 -4.99 5.41 -1.22
C SER A 129 -4.09 5.36 -2.46
N PHE A 130 -3.36 4.26 -2.71
CA PHE A 130 -2.46 4.19 -3.86
C PHE A 130 -3.18 4.12 -5.22
N ALA A 131 -4.50 3.94 -5.23
CA ALA A 131 -5.33 4.00 -6.43
C ALA A 131 -6.00 5.37 -6.65
N THR A 132 -5.71 6.38 -5.83
CA THR A 132 -6.41 7.69 -5.89
C THR A 132 -5.61 8.81 -6.55
N ILE A 133 -4.44 8.53 -7.12
CA ILE A 133 -3.70 9.50 -7.93
C ILE A 133 -4.54 9.89 -9.16
N ASP A 134 -4.50 11.15 -9.56
CA ASP A 134 -5.30 11.74 -10.65
C ASP A 134 -6.81 11.62 -10.45
N THR A 135 -7.24 11.56 -9.18
CA THR A 135 -8.65 11.66 -8.78
C THR A 135 -8.83 12.91 -7.93
N PRO A 136 -10.07 13.42 -7.78
CA PRO A 136 -10.28 14.59 -6.93
C PRO A 136 -9.78 14.42 -5.48
N LEU A 137 -9.61 13.18 -5.00
CA LEU A 137 -9.12 12.88 -3.66
C LEU A 137 -7.62 13.10 -3.49
N GLU A 138 -6.83 13.24 -4.57
CA GLU A 138 -5.38 13.39 -4.47
C GLU A 138 -4.96 14.65 -3.69
N ARG A 139 -5.78 15.71 -3.75
CA ARG A 139 -5.53 16.98 -3.04
C ARG A 139 -5.58 16.85 -1.52
N TRP A 140 -5.98 15.70 -0.98
CA TRP A 140 -5.90 15.39 0.45
C TRP A 140 -4.53 14.87 0.91
N PHE A 141 -3.69 14.35 0.01
CA PHE A 141 -2.40 13.77 0.39
C PHE A 141 -1.51 14.70 1.21
N PRO A 142 -1.33 16.00 0.87
CA PRO A 142 -0.53 16.92 1.70
C PRO A 142 -1.11 17.15 3.11
N TRP A 143 -2.40 16.91 3.33
CA TRP A 143 -3.06 17.25 4.59
C TRP A 143 -3.13 16.08 5.56
N ILE A 144 -3.53 14.92 5.06
CA ILE A 144 -3.87 13.75 5.89
C ILE A 144 -3.06 12.49 5.53
N GLY A 145 -2.22 12.58 4.50
CA GLY A 145 -1.36 11.50 4.02
C GLY A 145 -2.12 10.29 3.49
N ALA A 146 -1.37 9.25 3.10
CA ALA A 146 -1.92 8.03 2.55
C ALA A 146 -2.90 7.34 3.52
N ASN A 147 -2.58 7.32 4.82
CA ASN A 147 -3.48 6.78 5.85
C ASN A 147 -4.82 7.52 5.91
N GLY A 148 -4.80 8.86 5.89
CA GLY A 148 -6.01 9.66 5.92
C GLY A 148 -6.84 9.52 4.65
N VAL A 149 -6.19 9.47 3.48
CA VAL A 149 -6.89 9.26 2.21
C VAL A 149 -7.54 7.88 2.17
N SER A 150 -6.85 6.82 2.61
CA SER A 150 -7.46 5.49 2.75
C SER A 150 -8.71 5.51 3.64
N PHE A 151 -8.63 6.17 4.80
CA PHE A 151 -9.79 6.33 5.68
C PHE A 151 -10.93 7.09 4.99
N LEU A 152 -10.62 8.18 4.28
CA LEU A 152 -11.61 8.98 3.57
C LEU A 152 -12.32 8.18 2.47
N VAL A 153 -11.59 7.42 1.65
CA VAL A 153 -12.18 6.56 0.62
C VAL A 153 -13.12 5.53 1.25
N ALA A 154 -12.68 4.85 2.30
CA ALA A 154 -13.51 3.88 3.01
C ALA A 154 -14.76 4.52 3.65
N LEU A 155 -14.62 5.74 4.17
CA LEU A 155 -15.72 6.52 4.76
C LEU A 155 -16.75 6.94 3.69
N LEU A 156 -16.30 7.43 2.53
CA LEU A 156 -17.17 7.80 1.43
C LEU A 156 -17.96 6.59 0.91
N ALA A 157 -17.29 5.44 0.75
CA ALA A 157 -17.93 4.19 0.34
C ALA A 157 -18.98 3.72 1.38
N ALA A 158 -18.63 3.70 2.66
CA ALA A 158 -19.55 3.31 3.72
C ALA A 158 -20.72 4.31 3.90
N GLY A 159 -20.45 5.62 3.74
CA GLY A 159 -21.44 6.68 3.74
C GLY A 159 -22.42 6.56 2.57
N GLY A 160 -21.95 6.19 1.39
CA GLY A 160 -22.80 5.88 0.24
C GLY A 160 -23.76 4.72 0.50
N VAL A 161 -23.27 3.64 1.12
CA VAL A 161 -24.13 2.51 1.55
C VAL A 161 -25.14 2.95 2.61
N TRP A 162 -24.73 3.79 3.56
CA TRP A 162 -25.64 4.36 4.55
C TRP A 162 -26.75 5.19 3.90
N CYS A 163 -26.41 6.04 2.93
CA CYS A 163 -27.38 6.82 2.16
C CYS A 163 -28.36 5.91 1.42
N ALA A 164 -27.88 4.86 0.76
CA ALA A 164 -28.73 3.90 0.05
C ALA A 164 -29.76 3.22 0.97
N PHE A 165 -29.40 2.91 2.22
CA PHE A 165 -30.33 2.33 3.20
C PHE A 165 -31.35 3.33 3.75
N HIS A 166 -31.05 4.63 3.75
CA HIS A 166 -31.84 5.65 4.43
C HIS A 166 -32.53 6.65 3.52
N VAL A 167 -32.30 6.62 2.20
CA VAL A 167 -32.82 7.61 1.24
C VAL A 167 -34.34 7.78 1.32
N ARG A 168 -35.09 6.70 1.57
CA ARG A 168 -36.55 6.76 1.72
C ARG A 168 -37.01 7.25 3.09
N ALA A 169 -36.29 6.91 4.14
CA ALA A 169 -36.70 7.15 5.52
C ALA A 169 -36.21 8.49 6.08
N ARG A 170 -35.08 9.00 5.58
CA ARG A 170 -34.40 10.21 6.07
C ARG A 170 -33.81 11.04 4.91
N PRO A 171 -34.63 11.46 3.93
CA PRO A 171 -34.14 12.09 2.70
C PRO A 171 -33.32 13.36 2.97
N ALA A 172 -33.73 14.20 3.93
CA ALA A 172 -32.99 15.41 4.28
C ALA A 172 -31.58 15.11 4.83
N LEU A 173 -31.46 14.17 5.77
CA LEU A 173 -30.16 13.78 6.32
C LEU A 173 -29.27 13.10 5.27
N VAL A 174 -29.87 12.31 4.37
CA VAL A 174 -29.15 11.75 3.21
C VAL A 174 -28.63 12.84 2.29
N GLY A 175 -29.43 13.88 2.03
CA GLY A 175 -28.99 15.08 1.31
C GLY A 175 -27.77 15.73 1.96
N CYS A 176 -27.79 15.92 3.29
CA CYS A 176 -26.65 16.47 4.02
C CYS A 176 -25.40 15.59 3.95
N VAL A 177 -25.53 14.27 4.12
CA VAL A 177 -24.40 13.33 4.05
C VAL A 177 -23.83 13.26 2.63
N ALA A 178 -24.68 13.24 1.61
CA ALA A 178 -24.24 13.27 0.22
C ALA A 178 -23.53 14.59 -0.11
N ALA A 179 -24.06 15.73 0.34
CA ALA A 179 -23.43 17.04 0.19
C ALA A 179 -22.08 17.11 0.91
N ALA A 180 -21.98 16.57 2.13
CA ALA A 180 -20.71 16.49 2.86
C ALA A 180 -19.69 15.59 2.14
N GLY A 181 -20.14 14.47 1.56
CA GLY A 181 -19.28 13.61 0.73
C GLY A 181 -18.77 14.32 -0.51
N LEU A 182 -19.63 15.04 -1.24
CA LEU A 182 -19.22 15.86 -2.38
C LEU A 182 -18.26 16.98 -1.96
N ALA A 183 -18.54 17.65 -0.85
CA ALA A 183 -17.66 18.68 -0.31
C ALA A 183 -16.28 18.09 0.05
N ALA A 184 -16.24 16.94 0.73
CA ALA A 184 -14.98 16.25 1.03
C ALA A 184 -14.21 15.86 -0.24
N THR A 185 -14.88 15.55 -1.35
CA THR A 185 -14.23 15.21 -2.62
C THR A 185 -13.68 16.44 -3.37
N PHE A 186 -14.40 17.56 -3.36
CA PHE A 186 -14.10 18.69 -4.26
C PHE A 186 -13.61 19.97 -3.57
N VAL A 187 -13.91 20.21 -2.29
CA VAL A 187 -13.45 21.41 -1.56
C VAL A 187 -11.92 21.54 -1.50
N PRO A 188 -11.13 20.46 -1.35
CA PRO A 188 -9.66 20.59 -1.36
C PRO A 188 -9.11 21.24 -2.63
N TRP A 189 -9.81 21.16 -3.76
CA TRP A 189 -9.42 21.83 -5.01
C TRP A 189 -9.57 23.36 -4.97
N LEU A 190 -10.32 23.88 -4.00
CA LEU A 190 -10.47 25.30 -3.75
C LEU A 190 -9.35 25.84 -2.85
N VAL A 191 -8.57 24.97 -2.23
CA VAL A 191 -7.45 25.33 -1.36
C VAL A 191 -6.17 25.18 -2.15
N PRO A 192 -5.41 26.27 -2.39
CA PRO A 192 -4.10 26.16 -2.99
C PRO A 192 -3.21 25.23 -2.15
N ILE A 193 -2.58 24.24 -2.78
CA ILE A 193 -1.56 23.43 -2.12
C ILE A 193 -0.31 24.30 -2.02
N GLY A 194 -0.13 24.93 -0.86
CA GLY A 194 0.96 25.87 -0.58
C GLY A 194 2.31 25.18 -0.38
N ALA A 195 2.84 24.49 -1.39
CA ALA A 195 4.21 23.98 -1.40
C ALA A 195 5.18 24.88 -2.21
N THR A 196 4.72 26.01 -2.74
CA THR A 196 5.47 26.79 -3.76
C THR A 196 5.62 28.29 -3.45
N THR A 197 5.47 28.75 -2.20
CA THR A 197 5.39 30.20 -1.92
C THR A 197 6.49 30.82 -1.04
N SER A 198 7.60 30.13 -0.79
CA SER A 198 8.77 30.75 -0.12
C SER A 198 10.06 30.34 -0.82
N GLU A 199 10.55 31.17 -1.75
CA GLU A 199 11.91 31.13 -2.35
C GLU A 199 12.55 29.73 -2.45
N SER A 200 11.89 28.79 -3.15
CA SER A 200 12.40 27.43 -3.26
C SER A 200 13.67 27.42 -4.09
N ARG A 201 14.80 27.06 -3.48
CA ARG A 201 16.06 26.80 -4.17
C ARG A 201 15.85 25.67 -5.19
N THR A 202 16.45 25.74 -6.36
CA THR A 202 16.49 24.63 -7.32
C THR A 202 17.82 23.88 -7.23
N ALA A 203 17.82 22.64 -7.70
CA ALA A 203 19.02 21.89 -7.99
C ALA A 203 18.87 21.16 -9.32
N ARG A 204 19.94 21.07 -10.09
CA ARG A 204 19.99 20.31 -11.33
C ARG A 204 20.40 18.87 -11.04
N VAL A 205 19.55 17.92 -11.38
CA VAL A 205 19.78 16.49 -11.12
C VAL A 205 19.84 15.73 -12.42
N ALA A 206 20.87 14.90 -12.57
CA ALA A 206 20.96 13.98 -13.69
C ALA A 206 20.56 12.55 -13.26
N ILE A 207 19.69 11.92 -14.03
CA ILE A 207 19.24 10.54 -13.84
C ILE A 207 19.84 9.69 -14.94
N VAL A 208 20.60 8.66 -14.58
CA VAL A 208 21.24 7.75 -15.54
C VAL A 208 20.49 6.44 -15.57
N GLN A 209 19.94 6.09 -16.73
CA GLN A 209 19.31 4.79 -17.00
C GLN A 209 20.17 3.99 -17.97
N GLY A 210 20.79 2.90 -17.49
CA GLY A 210 21.72 2.10 -18.28
C GLY A 210 21.10 1.01 -19.15
N ASP A 211 19.84 0.68 -18.94
CA ASP A 211 19.14 -0.48 -19.51
C ASP A 211 19.75 -1.86 -19.11
N VAL A 212 19.02 -2.94 -19.38
CA VAL A 212 19.51 -4.34 -19.24
C VAL A 212 19.54 -5.01 -20.61
N PRO A 213 20.62 -5.69 -21.01
CA PRO A 213 20.67 -6.42 -22.28
C PRO A 213 19.56 -7.48 -22.46
N GLY A 214 19.34 -7.90 -23.71
CA GLY A 214 18.39 -8.97 -24.05
C GLY A 214 16.93 -8.58 -23.80
N ASN A 215 16.18 -9.44 -23.11
CA ASN A 215 14.78 -9.21 -22.77
C ASN A 215 14.59 -8.23 -21.59
N GLY A 216 15.68 -7.81 -20.95
CA GLY A 216 15.67 -6.81 -19.89
C GLY A 216 15.30 -7.30 -18.49
N ASP A 217 15.03 -8.60 -18.33
CA ASP A 217 14.51 -9.17 -17.09
C ASP A 217 15.56 -9.90 -16.23
N ASP A 218 16.75 -10.14 -16.77
CA ASP A 218 17.82 -10.87 -16.10
C ASP A 218 19.02 -9.98 -15.74
N LEU A 219 18.83 -9.10 -14.75
CA LEU A 219 19.90 -8.24 -14.26
C LEU A 219 21.10 -9.05 -13.72
N LEU A 220 20.86 -10.20 -13.09
CA LEU A 220 21.93 -11.01 -12.53
C LEU A 220 22.84 -11.60 -13.61
N ALA A 221 22.30 -12.03 -14.76
CA ALA A 221 23.11 -12.51 -15.86
C ALA A 221 23.98 -11.39 -16.49
N TYR A 222 23.47 -10.16 -16.55
CA TYR A 222 24.13 -9.03 -17.23
C TYR A 222 24.70 -7.96 -16.29
N HIS A 223 24.84 -8.26 -14.99
CA HIS A 223 25.22 -7.30 -13.95
C HIS A 223 26.43 -6.42 -14.31
N ARG A 224 27.50 -6.99 -14.90
CA ARG A 224 28.68 -6.22 -15.34
C ARG A 224 28.42 -5.32 -16.55
N ASP A 225 27.58 -5.74 -17.49
CA ASP A 225 27.22 -4.92 -18.66
C ASP A 225 26.31 -3.77 -18.24
N VAL A 226 25.41 -4.00 -17.27
CA VAL A 226 24.60 -2.94 -16.65
C VAL A 226 25.51 -1.87 -16.03
N THR A 227 26.48 -2.25 -15.20
CA THR A 227 27.44 -1.27 -14.63
C THR A 227 28.24 -0.54 -15.70
N ARG A 228 28.69 -1.25 -16.73
CA ARG A 228 29.42 -0.63 -17.84
C ARG A 228 28.55 0.42 -18.54
N SER A 229 27.28 0.11 -18.81
CA SER A 229 26.35 1.03 -19.45
C SER A 229 26.14 2.32 -18.65
N HIS A 230 25.98 2.22 -17.33
CA HIS A 230 25.87 3.39 -16.45
C HIS A 230 27.15 4.23 -16.42
N LEU A 231 28.32 3.58 -16.39
CA LEU A 231 29.62 4.27 -16.49
C LEU A 231 29.75 5.01 -17.83
N GLU A 232 29.43 4.35 -18.94
CA GLU A 232 29.52 4.94 -20.29
C GLU A 232 28.56 6.13 -20.45
N ALA A 233 27.30 5.98 -20.02
CA ALA A 233 26.31 7.06 -20.06
C ALA A 233 26.74 8.26 -19.20
N THR A 234 27.36 8.01 -18.05
CA THR A 234 27.88 9.09 -17.18
C THR A 234 29.12 9.76 -17.80
N ARG A 235 29.98 9.02 -18.51
CA ARG A 235 31.12 9.61 -19.26
C ARG A 235 30.65 10.47 -20.44
N GLU A 236 29.60 10.03 -21.13
CA GLU A 236 28.94 10.82 -22.18
C GLU A 236 28.39 12.13 -21.60
N LEU A 237 27.65 12.06 -20.48
CA LEU A 237 27.20 13.24 -19.75
C LEU A 237 28.36 14.17 -19.35
N ALA A 238 29.47 13.62 -18.85
CA ALA A 238 30.64 14.42 -18.49
C ALA A 238 31.25 15.13 -19.72
N ALA A 239 31.27 14.48 -20.89
CA ALA A 239 31.71 15.09 -22.13
C ALA A 239 30.77 16.22 -22.59
N ASP A 240 29.46 16.03 -22.46
CA ASP A 240 28.46 17.05 -22.78
C ASP A 240 28.58 18.27 -21.86
N VAL A 241 28.83 18.04 -20.57
CA VAL A 241 29.11 19.11 -19.60
C VAL A 241 30.40 19.87 -19.95
N ARG A 242 31.49 19.16 -20.27
CA ARG A 242 32.76 19.81 -20.66
C ARG A 242 32.66 20.62 -21.95
N SER A 243 31.86 20.15 -22.90
CA SER A 243 31.63 20.88 -24.16
C SER A 243 30.70 22.08 -24.00
N GLY A 244 29.99 22.18 -22.87
CA GLY A 244 28.98 23.20 -22.61
C GLY A 244 27.63 22.91 -23.26
N ALA A 245 27.41 21.70 -23.79
CA ALA A 245 26.13 21.28 -24.35
C ALA A 245 25.05 21.13 -23.26
N ILE A 246 25.46 20.70 -22.06
CA ILE A 246 24.61 20.54 -20.89
C ILE A 246 25.26 21.30 -19.72
N GLU A 247 24.46 22.00 -18.92
CA GLU A 247 24.96 22.60 -17.69
C GLU A 247 25.25 21.52 -16.64
N ARG A 248 26.36 21.67 -15.92
CA ARG A 248 26.80 20.69 -14.92
C ARG A 248 25.70 20.45 -13.87
N PRO A 249 25.27 19.20 -13.63
CA PRO A 249 24.30 18.89 -12.59
C PRO A 249 24.90 19.08 -11.20
N ASP A 250 24.09 19.44 -10.21
CA ASP A 250 24.48 19.48 -8.80
C ASP A 250 24.80 18.07 -8.28
N PHE A 251 24.10 17.04 -8.76
CA PHE A 251 24.47 15.64 -8.57
C PHE A 251 23.83 14.72 -9.61
N VAL A 252 24.37 13.49 -9.69
CA VAL A 252 23.85 12.41 -10.54
C VAL A 252 23.28 11.30 -9.66
N ILE A 253 22.19 10.68 -10.08
CA ILE A 253 21.63 9.49 -9.45
C ILE A 253 21.72 8.28 -10.39
N TRP A 254 22.21 7.18 -9.85
CA TRP A 254 22.16 5.86 -10.47
C TRP A 254 21.09 5.01 -9.79
N PRO A 255 20.53 4.02 -10.49
CA PRO A 255 19.49 3.15 -9.95
C PRO A 255 20.03 2.12 -8.95
N GLU A 256 19.11 1.40 -8.31
CA GLU A 256 19.43 0.27 -7.44
C GLU A 256 20.15 -0.83 -8.23
N ASN A 257 21.14 -1.48 -7.61
CA ASN A 257 21.96 -2.54 -8.22
C ASN A 257 22.70 -2.11 -9.50
N ALA A 258 23.02 -0.82 -9.64
CA ALA A 258 23.80 -0.32 -10.76
C ALA A 258 25.25 -0.82 -10.71
N THR A 259 25.79 -1.20 -9.54
CA THR A 259 27.08 -1.87 -9.43
C THR A 259 26.95 -3.40 -9.41
N ALA A 260 27.68 -4.04 -10.32
CA ALA A 260 27.76 -5.49 -10.50
C ALA A 260 28.32 -6.22 -9.28
N VAL A 261 29.19 -5.54 -8.54
CA VAL A 261 29.99 -6.05 -7.43
C VAL A 261 30.11 -4.97 -6.36
N ASP A 262 30.56 -5.37 -5.17
CA ASP A 262 30.85 -4.46 -4.08
C ASP A 262 31.99 -3.50 -4.49
N PRO A 263 31.69 -2.19 -4.63
CA PRO A 263 32.69 -1.22 -5.08
C PRO A 263 33.75 -0.92 -4.02
N PHE A 264 33.60 -1.38 -2.76
CA PHE A 264 34.66 -1.27 -1.77
C PHE A 264 35.69 -2.41 -1.89
N ARG A 265 35.31 -3.54 -2.50
CA ARG A 265 36.16 -4.72 -2.67
C ARG A 265 36.74 -4.84 -4.06
N ASP A 266 36.03 -4.38 -5.08
CA ASP A 266 36.51 -4.36 -6.46
C ASP A 266 37.23 -3.03 -6.77
N ALA A 267 38.56 -3.11 -6.96
CA ALA A 267 39.38 -1.93 -7.16
C ALA A 267 39.09 -1.22 -8.49
N ASP A 268 38.72 -1.96 -9.53
CA ASP A 268 38.47 -1.41 -10.87
C ASP A 268 37.16 -0.64 -10.91
N ILE A 269 36.11 -1.16 -10.26
CA ILE A 269 34.85 -0.45 -10.10
C ILE A 269 35.03 0.78 -9.21
N ARG A 270 35.78 0.64 -8.11
CA ARG A 270 36.07 1.78 -7.22
C ARG A 270 36.78 2.92 -7.94
N SER A 271 37.83 2.60 -8.72
CA SER A 271 38.57 3.61 -9.49
C SER A 271 37.70 4.20 -10.58
N SER A 272 36.94 3.39 -11.33
CA SER A 272 36.06 3.86 -12.39
C SER A 272 34.98 4.84 -11.87
N LEU A 273 34.39 4.57 -10.70
CA LEU A 273 33.42 5.45 -10.06
C LEU A 273 34.05 6.76 -9.58
N ALA A 274 35.24 6.69 -8.96
CA ALA A 274 35.96 7.88 -8.53
C ALA A 274 36.39 8.76 -9.73
N GLU A 275 36.88 8.13 -10.79
CA GLU A 275 37.30 8.80 -12.03
C GLU A 275 36.12 9.49 -12.71
N VAL A 276 34.98 8.82 -12.86
CA VAL A 276 33.82 9.44 -13.54
C VAL A 276 33.20 10.56 -12.72
N ALA A 277 33.16 10.44 -11.38
CA ALA A 277 32.73 11.53 -10.51
C ALA A 277 33.68 12.74 -10.62
N ALA A 278 35.00 12.51 -10.60
CA ALA A 278 36.00 13.56 -10.74
C ALA A 278 35.96 14.23 -12.13
N ASP A 279 35.78 13.46 -13.20
CA ASP A 279 35.71 13.95 -14.58
C ASP A 279 34.44 14.78 -14.85
N LEU A 280 33.31 14.40 -14.24
CA LEU A 280 32.09 15.20 -14.26
C LEU A 280 32.18 16.44 -13.37
N GLY A 281 32.92 16.35 -12.26
CA GLY A 281 33.03 17.39 -11.25
C GLY A 281 31.78 17.57 -10.38
N SER A 282 30.94 16.53 -10.29
CA SER A 282 29.70 16.50 -9.49
C SER A 282 29.59 15.17 -8.73
N PRO A 283 28.99 15.16 -7.52
CA PRO A 283 28.75 13.92 -6.79
C PRO A 283 27.79 12.96 -7.51
N ILE A 284 27.96 11.66 -7.28
CA ILE A 284 27.09 10.60 -7.82
C ILE A 284 26.52 9.77 -6.67
N LEU A 285 25.19 9.67 -6.58
CA LEU A 285 24.50 8.71 -5.71
C LEU A 285 24.40 7.36 -6.43
N VAL A 286 25.26 6.42 -6.02
CA VAL A 286 25.43 5.11 -6.64
C VAL A 286 24.65 4.05 -5.87
N GLY A 287 23.73 3.34 -6.54
CA GLY A 287 23.05 2.18 -5.97
C GLY A 287 23.90 0.91 -6.10
N ALA A 288 24.23 0.29 -4.98
CA ALA A 288 25.20 -0.79 -4.91
C ALA A 288 24.79 -1.90 -3.94
N ILE A 289 25.18 -3.14 -4.27
CA ILE A 289 25.21 -4.24 -3.31
C ILE A 289 26.60 -4.29 -2.68
N VAL A 290 26.63 -4.20 -1.35
CA VAL A 290 27.85 -4.15 -0.54
C VAL A 290 27.91 -5.37 0.37
N ASP A 291 29.08 -5.97 0.52
CA ASP A 291 29.24 -7.08 1.46
C ASP A 291 29.18 -6.56 2.90
N ALA A 292 28.47 -7.28 3.77
CA ALA A 292 28.49 -6.99 5.20
C ALA A 292 29.87 -7.34 5.79
N THR A 293 30.05 -7.02 7.08
CA THR A 293 31.25 -7.41 7.82
C THR A 293 31.40 -8.93 7.95
N ASP A 294 30.28 -9.65 7.96
CA ASP A 294 30.24 -11.11 7.96
C ASP A 294 29.96 -11.66 6.54
N PRO A 295 30.37 -12.90 6.25
CA PRO A 295 30.30 -13.45 4.89
C PRO A 295 28.88 -13.86 4.46
N ASP A 296 27.95 -14.00 5.40
CA ASP A 296 26.61 -14.54 5.14
C ASP A 296 25.58 -13.45 4.78
N HIS A 297 25.98 -12.17 4.88
CA HIS A 297 25.09 -11.04 4.70
C HIS A 297 25.59 -10.02 3.67
N VAL A 298 24.63 -9.27 3.13
CA VAL A 298 24.84 -8.15 2.21
C VAL A 298 24.01 -6.95 2.62
N LEU A 299 24.34 -5.78 2.05
CA LEU A 299 23.65 -4.52 2.22
C LEU A 299 23.29 -3.98 0.84
N ASN A 300 22.08 -3.45 0.69
CA ASN A 300 21.71 -2.67 -0.50
C ASN A 300 21.79 -1.19 -0.11
N GLN A 301 22.68 -0.46 -0.78
CA GLN A 301 23.09 0.87 -0.36
C GLN A 301 23.02 1.89 -1.49
N GLY A 302 22.56 3.09 -1.17
CA GLY A 302 22.87 4.32 -1.91
C GLY A 302 24.15 4.92 -1.33
N ILE A 303 25.20 5.06 -2.15
CA ILE A 303 26.53 5.55 -1.74
C ILE A 303 26.84 6.84 -2.50
N VAL A 304 27.15 7.91 -1.77
CA VAL A 304 27.56 9.18 -2.37
C VAL A 304 29.05 9.09 -2.73
N TYR A 305 29.36 9.18 -4.02
CA TYR A 305 30.71 9.34 -4.54
C TYR A 305 30.96 10.83 -4.79
N ASP A 306 31.76 11.44 -3.94
CA ASP A 306 32.18 12.82 -4.07
C ASP A 306 33.36 12.94 -5.06
N PRO A 307 33.39 13.96 -5.93
CA PRO A 307 34.41 14.11 -6.96
C PRO A 307 35.84 14.32 -6.41
N VAL A 308 35.99 14.73 -5.15
CA VAL A 308 37.29 14.99 -4.52
C VAL A 308 37.67 13.89 -3.55
N THR A 309 36.72 13.46 -2.72
CA THR A 309 36.98 12.55 -1.59
C THR A 309 36.60 11.09 -1.88
N GLY A 310 35.89 10.81 -2.97
CA GLY A 310 35.43 9.48 -3.35
C GLY A 310 34.19 9.04 -2.55
N ALA A 311 34.06 7.73 -2.31
CA ALA A 311 32.91 7.17 -1.60
C ALA A 311 32.81 7.71 -0.14
N GLY A 312 31.65 8.26 0.21
CA GLY A 312 31.40 8.92 1.50
C GLY A 312 30.08 8.51 2.14
N ASP A 313 29.16 9.46 2.26
CA ASP A 313 27.88 9.27 2.97
C ASP A 313 27.04 8.16 2.32
N ARG A 314 26.33 7.37 3.12
CA ARG A 314 25.62 6.18 2.64
C ARG A 314 24.32 5.87 3.37
N TYR A 315 23.34 5.40 2.62
CA TYR A 315 22.06 4.91 3.11
C TYR A 315 21.98 3.41 2.87
N THR A 316 21.26 2.69 3.71
CA THR A 316 21.03 1.25 3.55
C THR A 316 19.54 1.01 3.56
N LYS A 317 19.07 0.24 2.57
CA LYS A 317 17.66 -0.12 2.40
C LYS A 317 17.05 -0.59 3.72
N ARG A 318 15.90 -0.01 4.07
CA ARG A 318 15.28 -0.25 5.39
C ARG A 318 14.40 -1.49 5.36
N HIS A 319 13.66 -1.73 4.27
CA HIS A 319 12.80 -2.89 4.13
C HIS A 319 13.29 -3.82 3.01
N PRO A 320 14.26 -4.72 3.31
CA PRO A 320 14.51 -5.87 2.45
C PRO A 320 13.23 -6.68 2.21
N VAL A 321 13.03 -7.15 0.98
CA VAL A 321 11.83 -7.90 0.56
C VAL A 321 11.91 -9.35 1.04
N PRO A 322 10.92 -9.85 1.81
CA PRO A 322 10.87 -11.25 2.22
C PRO A 322 10.89 -12.22 1.02
N PHE A 323 11.71 -13.26 1.11
CA PHE A 323 11.95 -14.29 0.09
C PHE A 323 12.61 -13.82 -1.21
N GLY A 324 12.75 -12.51 -1.43
CA GLY A 324 13.47 -11.92 -2.57
C GLY A 324 14.88 -11.44 -2.19
N GLU A 325 15.04 -10.85 -1.02
CA GLU A 325 16.31 -10.27 -0.55
C GLU A 325 16.82 -10.91 0.75
N TYR A 326 15.93 -11.57 1.51
CA TYR A 326 16.30 -12.39 2.65
C TYR A 326 15.30 -13.54 2.83
N ILE A 327 15.65 -14.57 3.59
CA ILE A 327 14.76 -15.69 3.91
C ILE A 327 14.28 -15.57 5.36
N PRO A 328 13.00 -15.23 5.61
CA PRO A 328 12.44 -15.27 6.95
C PRO A 328 12.62 -16.64 7.60
N TYR A 329 13.14 -16.67 8.83
CA TYR A 329 13.40 -17.89 9.59
C TYR A 329 14.31 -18.90 8.85
N ARG A 330 15.33 -18.42 8.12
CA ARG A 330 16.30 -19.24 7.35
C ARG A 330 16.78 -20.48 8.11
N ASP A 331 17.10 -20.34 9.40
CA ASP A 331 17.58 -21.45 10.24
C ASP A 331 16.58 -22.62 10.36
N ALA A 332 15.27 -22.36 10.28
CA ALA A 332 14.23 -23.37 10.33
C ALA A 332 14.14 -24.20 9.03
N PHE A 333 14.58 -23.64 7.90
CA PHE A 333 14.57 -24.30 6.59
C PHE A 333 15.88 -25.05 6.28
N GLY A 334 16.89 -24.91 7.14
CA GLY A 334 18.22 -25.50 6.98
C GLY A 334 19.15 -24.69 6.06
N LYS A 335 20.47 -24.80 6.25
CA LYS A 335 21.49 -24.04 5.50
C LYS A 335 21.55 -24.33 3.99
N LYS A 336 20.80 -25.32 3.49
CA LYS A 336 20.73 -25.66 2.08
C LYS A 336 19.45 -25.09 1.49
N ASN A 337 19.55 -23.89 0.92
CA ASN A 337 18.45 -23.23 0.22
C ASN A 337 17.97 -24.14 -0.92
N PHE A 338 16.70 -24.54 -0.90
CA PHE A 338 16.10 -25.45 -1.88
C PHE A 338 15.25 -24.67 -2.90
N GLY A 339 15.12 -25.22 -4.10
CA GLY A 339 14.32 -24.61 -5.17
C GLY A 339 14.74 -23.16 -5.46
N ARG A 340 13.77 -22.25 -5.52
CA ARG A 340 13.99 -20.83 -5.84
C ARG A 340 14.70 -20.05 -4.75
N LEU A 341 14.64 -20.50 -3.51
CA LEU A 341 15.32 -19.84 -2.40
C LEU A 341 16.85 -19.89 -2.53
N ALA A 342 17.39 -20.80 -3.36
CA ALA A 342 18.81 -20.82 -3.70
C ALA A 342 19.30 -19.55 -4.42
N MET A 343 18.38 -18.78 -5.01
CA MET A 343 18.68 -17.47 -5.61
C MET A 343 18.93 -16.37 -4.58
N VAL A 344 18.67 -16.63 -3.29
CA VAL A 344 18.99 -15.73 -2.17
C VAL A 344 20.07 -16.39 -1.30
N PRO A 345 21.33 -16.45 -1.78
CA PRO A 345 22.40 -17.18 -1.10
C PRO A 345 22.82 -16.52 0.22
N ARG A 346 22.65 -15.20 0.33
CA ARG A 346 22.99 -14.37 1.50
C ARG A 346 21.79 -13.51 1.86
N ASP A 347 21.59 -13.26 3.15
CA ASP A 347 20.50 -12.40 3.61
C ASP A 347 20.91 -10.92 3.52
N MET A 348 20.02 -10.10 2.97
CA MET A 348 20.19 -8.65 3.01
C MET A 348 19.79 -8.12 4.38
N LEU A 349 20.69 -7.38 5.03
CA LEU A 349 20.41 -6.73 6.31
C LEU A 349 19.65 -5.41 6.11
N SER A 350 18.79 -5.11 7.07
CA SER A 350 18.01 -3.88 7.13
C SER A 350 18.86 -2.70 7.65
N GLY A 351 18.77 -1.57 6.98
CA GLY A 351 19.32 -0.30 7.44
C GLY A 351 18.51 0.33 8.57
N THR A 352 19.20 1.11 9.41
CA THR A 352 18.59 1.77 10.60
C THR A 352 18.64 3.30 10.53
N ARG A 353 19.19 3.86 9.45
CA ARG A 353 19.32 5.32 9.27
C ARG A 353 17.94 5.95 9.08
N THR A 354 17.71 7.06 9.77
CA THR A 354 16.46 7.83 9.72
C THR A 354 16.67 9.25 9.22
N SER A 355 17.92 9.68 9.03
CA SER A 355 18.29 11.00 8.52
C SER A 355 18.61 10.94 7.02
N PRO A 356 18.34 12.01 6.25
CA PRO A 356 18.67 12.07 4.83
C PRO A 356 20.18 11.97 4.57
N LEU A 357 20.56 11.57 3.35
CA LEU A 357 21.91 11.70 2.82
C LEU A 357 22.28 13.16 2.60
N ARG A 358 23.58 13.45 2.68
CA ARG A 358 24.14 14.72 2.23
C ARG A 358 24.86 14.53 0.90
N ILE A 359 24.39 15.23 -0.12
CA ILE A 359 25.01 15.26 -1.44
C ILE A 359 25.37 16.73 -1.72
N GLY A 360 26.64 17.07 -1.54
CA GLY A 360 27.04 18.48 -1.41
C GLY A 360 26.26 19.15 -0.27
N ASP A 361 25.60 20.26 -0.59
CA ASP A 361 24.76 21.02 0.35
C ASP A 361 23.28 20.58 0.36
N ILE A 362 22.92 19.54 -0.41
CA ILE A 362 21.53 19.08 -0.55
C ILE A 362 21.29 17.89 0.38
N LYS A 363 20.17 17.92 1.12
CA LYS A 363 19.69 16.80 1.93
C LYS A 363 18.71 15.94 1.13
N VAL A 364 19.07 14.70 0.86
CA VAL A 364 18.28 13.79 0.02
C VAL A 364 17.72 12.64 0.86
N ALA A 365 16.40 12.46 0.86
CA ALA A 365 15.79 11.24 1.41
C ALA A 365 15.97 10.12 0.40
N ASP A 366 16.85 9.16 0.70
CA ASP A 366 17.08 8.02 -0.18
C ASP A 366 16.08 6.90 0.12
N VAL A 367 15.50 6.35 -0.93
CA VAL A 367 14.38 5.41 -0.88
C VAL A 367 14.61 4.32 -1.92
N ILE A 368 15.00 3.13 -1.45
CA ILE A 368 15.43 2.06 -2.36
C ILE A 368 14.24 1.14 -2.68
N CYS A 369 13.81 1.17 -3.94
CA CYS A 369 12.87 0.23 -4.54
C CYS A 369 11.53 0.15 -3.79
N PHE A 370 11.27 -0.97 -3.11
CA PHE A 370 10.03 -1.22 -2.38
C PHE A 370 9.82 -0.25 -1.20
N ASP A 371 10.89 0.39 -0.71
CA ASP A 371 10.85 1.36 0.40
C ASP A 371 9.88 2.53 0.14
N ILE A 372 9.64 2.90 -1.13
CA ILE A 372 8.73 4.01 -1.50
C ILE A 372 7.28 3.79 -1.04
N SER A 373 6.92 2.53 -0.82
CA SER A 373 5.59 2.15 -0.35
C SER A 373 5.43 2.19 1.17
N TYR A 374 6.51 2.35 1.95
CA TYR A 374 6.50 2.39 3.41
C TYR A 374 6.51 3.82 3.96
N ASP A 375 5.70 4.06 5.00
CA ASP A 375 5.52 5.40 5.57
C ASP A 375 6.72 5.82 6.43
N ASP A 376 7.35 4.89 7.15
CA ASP A 376 8.42 5.17 8.12
C ASP A 376 9.76 5.50 7.45
N THR A 377 10.09 4.87 6.32
CA THR A 377 11.29 5.21 5.53
C THR A 377 11.31 6.68 5.09
N ILE A 378 10.16 7.21 4.69
CA ILE A 378 10.04 8.56 4.12
C ILE A 378 9.84 9.60 5.21
N THR A 379 8.87 9.37 6.10
CA THR A 379 8.44 10.37 7.09
C THR A 379 9.60 10.83 7.98
N GLU A 380 10.45 9.90 8.41
CA GLU A 380 11.55 10.23 9.33
C GLU A 380 12.64 11.07 8.63
N GLN A 381 13.00 10.72 7.39
CA GLN A 381 13.99 11.48 6.61
C GLN A 381 13.48 12.89 6.27
N VAL A 382 12.21 13.03 5.88
CA VAL A 382 11.61 14.34 5.58
C VAL A 382 11.55 15.21 6.83
N ARG A 383 11.12 14.66 7.98
CA ARG A 383 11.14 15.39 9.26
C ARG A 383 12.55 15.75 9.73
N ALA A 384 13.56 14.99 9.32
CA ALA A 384 14.97 15.31 9.54
C ALA A 384 15.54 16.34 8.53
N GLY A 385 14.68 16.91 7.67
CA GLY A 385 14.99 18.03 6.80
C GLY A 385 15.43 17.63 5.39
N ALA A 386 14.98 16.48 4.88
CA ALA A 386 15.18 16.15 3.46
C ALA A 386 14.49 17.20 2.56
N GLU A 387 15.19 17.60 1.51
CA GLU A 387 14.77 18.62 0.54
C GLU A 387 14.14 18.02 -0.72
N LEU A 388 14.48 16.78 -1.04
CA LEU A 388 13.92 15.97 -2.12
C LEU A 388 13.97 14.47 -1.77
N LEU A 389 13.24 13.63 -2.51
CA LEU A 389 13.35 12.17 -2.44
C LEU A 389 14.08 11.63 -3.66
N ALA A 390 15.04 10.73 -3.43
CA ALA A 390 15.72 9.95 -4.45
C ALA A 390 15.20 8.50 -4.37
N VAL A 391 14.62 8.01 -5.45
CA VAL A 391 14.11 6.64 -5.56
C VAL A 391 15.04 5.85 -6.47
N GLN A 392 15.85 4.97 -5.88
CA GLN A 392 16.71 4.05 -6.62
C GLN A 392 15.97 2.72 -6.79
N THR A 393 15.73 2.26 -8.01
CA THR A 393 14.96 1.03 -8.26
C THR A 393 15.55 0.21 -9.41
N SER A 394 15.50 -1.12 -9.32
CA SER A 394 15.96 -1.97 -10.42
C SER A 394 14.89 -2.19 -11.48
N ASN A 395 13.67 -2.57 -11.07
CA ASN A 395 12.53 -3.01 -11.89
C ASN A 395 12.79 -4.07 -12.97
N ALA A 396 14.03 -4.52 -13.21
CA ALA A 396 14.38 -5.42 -14.31
C ALA A 396 13.51 -6.68 -14.36
N MET A 397 13.41 -7.42 -13.26
CA MET A 397 12.57 -8.62 -13.16
C MET A 397 11.08 -8.38 -13.50
N PHE A 398 10.61 -7.14 -13.31
CA PHE A 398 9.20 -6.76 -13.47
C PHE A 398 8.94 -5.96 -14.74
N ILE A 399 9.92 -5.86 -15.65
CA ILE A 399 9.91 -4.94 -16.78
C ILE A 399 8.73 -5.12 -17.75
N HIS A 400 8.17 -6.33 -17.82
CA HIS A 400 7.01 -6.68 -18.66
C HIS A 400 5.71 -6.78 -17.86
N THR A 401 5.60 -6.10 -16.73
CA THR A 401 4.46 -6.22 -15.81
C THR A 401 3.97 -4.85 -15.34
N GLY A 402 2.72 -4.82 -14.89
CA GLY A 402 2.08 -3.64 -14.30
C GLY A 402 2.69 -3.10 -13.00
N GLN A 403 3.75 -3.73 -12.48
CA GLN A 403 4.39 -3.33 -11.22
C GLN A 403 5.11 -1.99 -11.36
N ILE A 404 5.68 -1.67 -12.54
CA ILE A 404 6.38 -0.41 -12.79
C ILE A 404 5.40 0.77 -12.67
N GLU A 405 4.23 0.66 -13.29
CA GLU A 405 3.20 1.69 -13.26
C GLU A 405 2.61 1.84 -11.85
N GLN A 406 2.44 0.73 -11.12
CA GLN A 406 2.03 0.77 -9.72
C GLN A 406 3.06 1.48 -8.84
N GLN A 407 4.36 1.20 -8.99
CA GLN A 407 5.41 1.88 -8.23
C GLN A 407 5.49 3.37 -8.59
N TRP A 408 5.36 3.70 -9.88
CA TRP A 408 5.35 5.08 -10.37
C TRP A 408 4.19 5.89 -9.77
N ALA A 409 2.99 5.32 -9.73
CA ALA A 409 1.84 5.93 -9.07
C ALA A 409 2.09 6.17 -7.57
N ILE A 410 2.74 5.23 -6.88
CA ILE A 410 3.14 5.40 -5.48
C ILE A 410 4.15 6.54 -5.34
N SER A 411 5.17 6.63 -6.20
CA SER A 411 6.14 7.73 -6.19
C SER A 411 5.48 9.09 -6.33
N ARG A 412 4.49 9.21 -7.24
CA ARG A 412 3.69 10.44 -7.40
C ARG A 412 2.88 10.81 -6.16
N ILE A 413 2.29 9.81 -5.52
CA ILE A 413 1.59 10.00 -4.25
C ILE A 413 2.55 10.45 -3.14
N ARG A 414 3.76 9.90 -3.08
CA ARG A 414 4.76 10.33 -2.09
C ARG A 414 5.23 11.76 -2.33
N ALA A 415 5.30 12.20 -3.58
CA ALA A 415 5.59 13.60 -3.91
C ALA A 415 4.52 14.53 -3.32
N LEU A 416 3.23 14.27 -3.61
CA LEU A 416 2.09 15.00 -3.04
C LEU A 416 2.05 14.98 -1.51
N GLU A 417 2.25 13.80 -0.93
CA GLU A 417 2.16 13.61 0.51
C GLU A 417 3.26 14.35 1.26
N THR A 418 4.48 14.36 0.73
CA THR A 418 5.65 15.00 1.36
C THR A 418 5.81 16.46 0.96
N GLY A 419 5.22 16.89 -0.15
CA GLY A 419 5.46 18.19 -0.77
C GLY A 419 6.91 18.33 -1.25
N ARG A 420 7.48 17.25 -1.81
CA ARG A 420 8.87 17.17 -2.26
C ARG A 420 8.93 16.73 -3.70
N SER A 421 9.88 17.26 -4.46
CA SER A 421 10.26 16.62 -5.72
C SER A 421 10.77 15.20 -5.46
N VAL A 422 10.40 14.28 -6.34
CA VAL A 422 10.83 12.89 -6.31
C VAL A 422 11.58 12.59 -7.60
N VAL A 423 12.84 12.19 -7.46
CA VAL A 423 13.71 11.79 -8.58
C VAL A 423 13.80 10.28 -8.59
N VAL A 424 13.32 9.64 -9.65
CA VAL A 424 13.29 8.18 -9.78
C VAL A 424 14.34 7.74 -10.78
N ALA A 425 15.28 6.91 -10.34
CA ALA A 425 16.28 6.27 -11.17
C ALA A 425 16.01 4.76 -11.22
N ALA A 426 15.63 4.27 -12.40
CA ALA A 426 15.42 2.86 -12.69
C ALA A 426 16.57 2.30 -13.56
N VAL A 427 16.91 1.00 -13.42
CA VAL A 427 17.90 0.37 -14.31
C VAL A 427 17.40 0.35 -15.75
N ASN A 428 16.15 -0.09 -15.94
CA ASN A 428 15.49 -0.15 -17.24
C ASN A 428 13.97 0.07 -17.17
N GLY A 429 13.45 0.41 -15.99
CA GLY A 429 12.04 0.74 -15.79
C GLY A 429 11.74 2.18 -16.22
N ARG A 430 10.78 2.83 -15.56
CA ARG A 430 10.51 4.26 -15.76
C ARG A 430 11.38 5.09 -14.82
N SER A 431 12.22 5.95 -15.38
CA SER A 431 13.00 6.96 -14.65
C SER A 431 12.43 8.34 -14.89
N GLY A 432 12.62 9.30 -13.98
CA GLY A 432 12.14 10.66 -14.21
C GLY A 432 12.04 11.54 -12.97
N VAL A 433 11.51 12.74 -13.18
CA VAL A 433 11.29 13.75 -12.14
C VAL A 433 9.80 13.98 -11.94
N ILE A 434 9.37 13.92 -10.68
CA ILE A 434 8.03 14.24 -10.25
C ILE A 434 8.08 15.49 -9.37
N GLY A 435 7.24 16.47 -9.65
CA GLY A 435 7.09 17.71 -8.89
C GLY A 435 6.46 17.50 -7.50
N PRO A 436 6.60 18.47 -6.58
CA PRO A 436 6.03 18.38 -5.22
C PRO A 436 4.50 18.35 -5.19
N ASP A 437 3.84 18.65 -6.31
CA ASP A 437 2.41 18.53 -6.54
C ASP A 437 1.99 17.18 -7.15
N GLY A 438 2.94 16.26 -7.35
CA GLY A 438 2.70 14.94 -7.94
C GLY A 438 2.65 14.91 -9.46
N ASP A 439 2.85 16.04 -10.14
CA ASP A 439 2.89 16.08 -11.60
C ASP A 439 4.23 15.54 -12.12
N VAL A 440 4.19 14.84 -13.25
CA VAL A 440 5.41 14.36 -13.91
C VAL A 440 6.00 15.53 -14.69
N ILE A 441 7.22 15.92 -14.35
CA ILE A 441 7.95 17.00 -15.03
C ILE A 441 8.60 16.46 -16.30
N SER A 442 9.28 15.33 -16.18
CA SER A 442 10.00 14.66 -17.26
C SER A 442 10.23 13.20 -16.92
N ASP A 443 10.30 12.33 -17.92
CA ASP A 443 10.58 10.91 -17.74
C ASP A 443 11.30 10.26 -18.93
N ILE A 444 11.96 9.15 -18.63
CA ILE A 444 12.63 8.26 -19.57
C ILE A 444 11.75 7.00 -19.71
N ASP A 445 11.47 6.61 -20.95
CA ASP A 445 10.72 5.40 -21.24
C ASP A 445 11.44 4.13 -20.76
N PRO A 446 10.68 3.09 -20.34
CA PRO A 446 11.26 1.78 -20.05
C PRO A 446 12.01 1.18 -21.25
N ARG A 447 13.00 0.32 -20.95
CA ARG A 447 13.83 -0.37 -21.95
C ARG A 447 14.65 0.56 -22.85
N THR A 448 15.14 1.66 -22.28
CA THR A 448 16.03 2.60 -22.99
C THR A 448 17.29 2.86 -22.17
N ARG A 449 18.40 3.16 -22.85
CA ARG A 449 19.61 3.71 -22.24
C ARG A 449 19.61 5.20 -22.49
N ASP A 450 19.47 6.01 -21.45
CA ASP A 450 19.35 7.46 -21.58
C ASP A 450 19.81 8.19 -20.30
N VAL A 451 20.05 9.50 -20.43
CA VAL A 451 20.39 10.40 -19.33
C VAL A 451 19.46 11.61 -19.37
N LEU A 452 18.68 11.79 -18.30
CA LEU A 452 17.78 12.93 -18.14
C LEU A 452 18.39 13.92 -17.16
N VAL A 453 18.55 15.18 -17.57
CA VAL A 453 19.04 16.27 -16.71
C VAL A 453 17.94 17.31 -16.55
N ASP A 454 17.50 17.55 -15.33
CA ASP A 454 16.39 18.46 -15.06
C ASP A 454 16.60 19.27 -13.78
N GLU A 455 15.89 20.41 -13.67
CA GLU A 455 15.84 21.20 -12.45
C GLU A 455 14.72 20.72 -11.52
N VAL A 456 15.08 20.44 -10.27
CA VAL A 456 14.15 20.01 -9.24
C VAL A 456 14.01 21.07 -8.16
N THR A 457 12.81 21.20 -7.61
CA THR A 457 12.54 22.14 -6.53
C THR A 457 12.95 21.53 -5.20
N LEU A 458 13.77 22.25 -4.43
CA LEU A 458 14.15 21.87 -3.08
C LEU A 458 13.20 22.52 -2.08
N VAL A 459 12.48 21.69 -1.32
CA VAL A 459 11.48 22.16 -0.37
C VAL A 459 11.89 21.76 1.04
N GLN A 460 11.95 22.70 1.98
CA GLN A 460 12.29 22.40 3.38
C GLN A 460 11.06 22.30 4.29
N GLU A 461 9.98 22.99 3.95
CA GLU A 461 8.74 23.00 4.72
C GLU A 461 8.05 21.63 4.66
N SER A 462 7.64 21.09 5.81
CA SER A 462 6.93 19.81 5.85
C SER A 462 5.43 20.00 5.68
N THR A 463 4.78 19.14 4.89
CA THR A 463 3.31 19.12 4.80
C THR A 463 2.68 18.68 6.13
N PRO A 464 1.42 19.07 6.43
CA PRO A 464 0.69 18.56 7.58
C PRO A 464 0.61 17.03 7.63
N ALA A 465 0.57 16.36 6.47
CA ALA A 465 0.54 14.91 6.36
C ALA A 465 1.75 14.24 7.01
N MET A 466 2.94 14.85 6.94
CA MET A 466 4.13 14.35 7.62
C MET A 466 3.94 14.23 9.12
N VAL A 467 2.99 14.95 9.73
CA VAL A 467 2.64 14.81 11.15
C VAL A 467 1.37 13.98 11.33
N VAL A 468 0.29 14.34 10.63
CA VAL A 468 -1.06 13.79 10.83
C VAL A 468 -1.16 12.33 10.37
N GLY A 469 -0.61 12.00 9.20
CA GLY A 469 -0.75 10.67 8.58
C GLY A 469 -0.29 9.52 9.48
N PRO A 470 0.94 9.56 10.06
CA PRO A 470 1.42 8.54 10.99
C PRO A 470 0.57 8.38 12.26
N TRP A 471 -0.02 9.47 12.75
CA TRP A 471 -0.92 9.42 13.92
C TRP A 471 -2.28 8.85 13.56
N LEU A 472 -2.85 9.19 12.40
CA LEU A 472 -4.08 8.59 11.91
C LEU A 472 -3.94 7.07 11.79
N GLY A 473 -2.82 6.58 11.22
CA GLY A 473 -2.52 5.15 11.16
C GLY A 473 -2.51 4.49 12.54
N ARG A 474 -1.72 5.02 13.49
CA ARG A 474 -1.62 4.48 14.86
C ARG A 474 -2.95 4.52 15.63
N LEU A 475 -3.66 5.65 15.58
CA LEU A 475 -4.92 5.84 16.28
C LEU A 475 -6.03 4.95 15.70
N SER A 476 -6.03 4.70 14.39
CA SER A 476 -7.03 3.84 13.75
C SER A 476 -7.09 2.45 14.37
N VAL A 477 -5.95 1.85 14.72
CA VAL A 477 -5.88 0.53 15.36
C VAL A 477 -6.54 0.56 16.74
N VAL A 478 -6.19 1.55 17.57
CA VAL A 478 -6.77 1.71 18.92
C VAL A 478 -8.27 1.97 18.84
N VAL A 479 -8.70 2.86 17.94
CA VAL A 479 -10.09 3.22 17.72
C VAL A 479 -10.90 2.02 17.21
N ALA A 480 -10.36 1.26 16.26
CA ALA A 480 -11.00 0.05 15.73
C ALA A 480 -11.16 -1.00 16.84
N LEU A 481 -10.13 -1.26 17.65
CA LEU A 481 -10.23 -2.19 18.79
C LEU A 481 -11.29 -1.75 19.80
N GLY A 482 -11.32 -0.46 20.16
CA GLY A 482 -12.36 0.10 21.03
C GLY A 482 -13.77 -0.08 20.44
N ALA A 483 -13.94 0.20 19.15
CA ALA A 483 -15.21 0.02 18.45
C ALA A 483 -15.64 -1.46 18.41
N LEU A 484 -14.72 -2.40 18.21
CA LEU A 484 -15.01 -3.83 18.26
C LEU A 484 -15.50 -4.26 19.65
N VAL A 485 -14.84 -3.80 20.72
CA VAL A 485 -15.27 -4.06 22.11
C VAL A 485 -16.69 -3.52 22.34
N LEU A 486 -16.94 -2.26 21.96
CA LEU A 486 -18.28 -1.65 22.08
C LEU A 486 -19.34 -2.42 21.28
N GLY A 487 -19.02 -2.86 20.06
CA GLY A 487 -19.93 -3.65 19.22
C GLY A 487 -20.25 -5.03 19.80
N VAL A 488 -19.29 -5.67 20.47
CA VAL A 488 -19.52 -6.94 21.18
C VAL A 488 -20.35 -6.73 22.45
N LEU A 489 -20.05 -5.69 23.24
CA LEU A 489 -20.79 -5.39 24.47
C LEU A 489 -22.25 -5.04 24.20
N THR A 490 -22.51 -4.23 23.17
CA THR A 490 -23.88 -3.87 22.74
C THR A 490 -24.66 -5.11 22.27
N TYR A 491 -24.00 -6.02 21.53
CA TYR A 491 -24.60 -7.30 21.14
C TYR A 491 -24.99 -8.17 22.35
N ARG A 492 -24.09 -8.32 23.34
CA ARG A 492 -24.36 -9.11 24.56
C ARG A 492 -25.49 -8.50 25.38
N ARG A 493 -25.50 -7.17 25.56
CA ARG A 493 -26.59 -6.46 26.27
C ARG A 493 -27.94 -6.62 25.58
N GLY A 494 -27.99 -6.51 24.25
CA GLY A 494 -29.21 -6.72 23.47
C GLY A 494 -29.74 -8.15 23.56
N ARG A 495 -28.85 -9.15 23.58
CA ARG A 495 -29.22 -10.56 23.78
C ARG A 495 -29.77 -10.82 25.17
N ASN A 496 -29.13 -10.29 26.22
CA ASN A 496 -29.58 -10.45 27.60
C ASN A 496 -30.93 -9.78 27.85
N ARG A 497 -31.17 -8.60 27.28
CA ARG A 497 -32.50 -7.93 27.34
C ARG A 497 -33.60 -8.75 26.65
N ARG A 498 -33.32 -9.37 25.50
CA ARG A 498 -34.28 -10.25 24.81
C ARG A 498 -34.50 -11.57 25.54
N ALA A 499 -33.49 -12.09 26.22
CA ALA A 499 -33.61 -13.32 27.03
C ALA A 499 -34.42 -13.08 28.32
N GLY A 500 -34.25 -11.93 28.98
CA GLY A 500 -35.02 -11.56 30.17
C GLY A 500 -36.43 -11.02 29.89
N ALA A 501 -36.78 -10.75 28.62
CA ALA A 501 -38.10 -10.31 28.19
C ALA A 501 -39.00 -11.45 27.66
N ARG A 502 -38.62 -12.73 27.84
CA ARG A 502 -39.57 -13.83 27.67
C ARG A 502 -40.60 -13.73 28.81
N PRO A 503 -41.90 -13.55 28.53
CA PRO A 503 -42.90 -13.59 29.57
C PRO A 503 -42.95 -15.02 30.12
N ASP A 504 -42.86 -15.17 31.44
CA ASP A 504 -43.34 -16.36 32.13
C ASP A 504 -44.85 -16.46 31.85
N LEU A 505 -45.22 -17.19 30.80
CA LEU A 505 -46.58 -17.60 30.53
C LEU A 505 -46.63 -19.12 30.52
N MET A 506 -46.77 -19.68 31.72
CA MET A 506 -47.75 -20.73 31.98
C MET A 506 -48.26 -20.54 33.42
N PRO A 507 -49.55 -20.21 33.65
CA PRO A 507 -50.18 -20.52 34.91
C PRO A 507 -50.21 -22.05 35.04
N ALA A 508 -49.85 -22.57 36.20
CA ALA A 508 -49.95 -23.98 36.54
C ALA A 508 -51.35 -24.50 36.18
N ALA A 509 -51.42 -25.52 35.32
CA ALA A 509 -52.63 -26.32 35.16
C ALA A 509 -52.92 -26.97 36.52
N GLY A 510 -54.11 -26.72 37.06
CA GLY A 510 -54.61 -27.38 38.26
C GLY A 510 -54.68 -28.90 38.07
N PRO A 511 -54.69 -29.67 39.18
CA PRO A 511 -54.63 -31.12 39.11
C PRO A 511 -55.88 -31.69 38.42
N ALA A 512 -55.64 -32.64 37.51
CA ALA A 512 -56.66 -33.38 36.79
C ALA A 512 -57.48 -34.26 37.75
N GLU A 513 -58.81 -34.18 37.65
CA GLU A 513 -59.73 -35.15 38.25
C GLU A 513 -59.57 -36.53 37.59
N GLU A 514 -59.53 -37.57 38.42
CA GLU A 514 -59.49 -38.98 38.02
C GLU A 514 -60.82 -39.42 37.35
N PRO A 515 -60.79 -40.40 36.42
CA PRO A 515 -61.99 -40.91 35.78
C PRO A 515 -62.71 -41.92 36.68
N VAL A 516 -64.02 -41.70 36.90
CA VAL A 516 -64.94 -42.63 37.55
C VAL A 516 -65.37 -43.73 36.56
N GLU A 517 -65.28 -44.98 37.02
CA GLU A 517 -65.71 -46.22 36.36
C GLU A 517 -67.23 -46.25 36.08
N PRO A 518 -67.71 -46.85 34.96
CA PRO A 518 -69.13 -46.87 34.64
C PRO A 518 -69.82 -48.14 35.19
N ASP A 519 -70.77 -47.96 36.11
CA ASP A 519 -71.76 -48.98 36.44
C ASP A 519 -73.00 -48.84 35.54
N ALA A 520 -73.38 -49.98 34.96
CA ALA A 520 -74.56 -50.19 34.15
C ALA A 520 -75.85 -50.00 34.97
N VAL A 521 -76.96 -49.56 34.32
CA VAL A 521 -78.34 -50.05 34.54
C VAL A 521 -79.32 -49.34 33.58
N THR A 522 -79.83 -50.16 32.65
CA THR A 522 -81.23 -50.27 32.18
C THR A 522 -81.97 -49.07 31.57
N THR A 523 -82.13 -49.16 30.24
CA THR A 523 -83.13 -48.45 29.42
C THR A 523 -84.50 -49.13 29.47
N THR A 524 -85.58 -48.36 29.57
CA THR A 524 -86.94 -48.77 29.18
C THR A 524 -87.62 -47.71 28.32
N SER A 525 -88.21 -48.18 27.20
CA SER A 525 -89.38 -47.63 26.47
C SER A 525 -89.18 -46.33 25.67
N SER A 526 -89.67 -46.09 24.45
CA SER A 526 -90.53 -46.82 23.50
C SER A 526 -90.60 -46.01 22.19
N ALA A 527 -90.63 -46.70 21.02
CA ALA A 527 -91.34 -46.39 19.75
C ALA A 527 -91.09 -45.03 19.02
N ALA A 528 -91.10 -44.86 17.70
CA ALA A 528 -91.08 -45.67 16.46
C ALA A 528 -91.01 -44.61 15.29
N PRO A 529 -91.23 -44.89 13.99
CA PRO A 529 -90.18 -44.75 12.97
C PRO A 529 -90.54 -43.89 11.73
N GLY A 530 -89.58 -43.76 10.80
CA GLY A 530 -89.77 -43.37 9.39
C GLY A 530 -88.83 -42.25 8.94
N GLU A 531 -88.31 -42.18 7.72
CA GLU A 531 -88.36 -43.05 6.55
C GLU A 531 -87.24 -42.62 5.58
N LYS A 532 -86.82 -43.57 4.72
CA LYS A 532 -85.92 -43.54 3.54
C LYS A 532 -85.85 -42.20 2.78
N THR A 533 -84.73 -41.75 2.21
CA THR A 533 -83.85 -42.37 1.19
C THR A 533 -82.46 -41.75 1.18
#